data_AF-A0A952GB89-F1
#
_entry.id   AF-A0A952GB89-F1
#
_cell.length_a   1.000
_cell.length_b   1.000
_cell.length_c   1.000
_cell.angle_alpha   90.00
_cell.angle_beta   90.00
_cell.angle_gamma   90.00
#
_symmetry.space_group_name_H-M   'P 1'
#
loop_
_entity.id
_entity.type
_entity.pdbx_description
1 polymer ?
#
loop_
_entity_poly.entity_id
_entity_poly.type
_entity_poly.pdbx_seq_one_letter_code
_entity_poly.pdbx_strand_id
1 'polypeptide(L)'
;MNRFTFGPRPGELEAVEKTGLNRWFDQQLHPEKLDDTAMLTRLDQYPAMKLSTAELMRRFPSPQMIRAMDRTGASLPSDPIERAIYRSQIEQYRLRTAAQEKGQNPDAMQAQNEMAPGEDNPSKREARMQAAGITPGQPQRLVKELVGLPPQERFQKILAMNTSDLMALRIAGPQRLSSLVEGLTPEQKETLAALGGTPRLVGAELMEQRLIREIYSTHQVEEVMTNFWMNHFNVYVRKNAQEPYYLPSYERDVIRPRALGNFED
;
A
#
# COMPACT_ATOMS: atom_id res chain seq x y z
N MET A 1 10.16 30.05 2.90
CA MET A 1 9.80 28.65 3.21
C MET A 1 9.29 27.85 2.01
N ASN A 2 8.47 28.41 1.11
CA ASN A 2 7.86 27.69 -0.03
C ASN A 2 8.81 27.02 -1.04
N ARG A 3 10.13 27.29 -0.99
CA ARG A 3 11.13 26.63 -1.85
C ARG A 3 11.93 25.52 -1.16
N PHE A 4 11.83 25.42 0.16
CA PHE A 4 12.68 24.54 0.99
C PHE A 4 11.86 23.61 1.90
N THR A 5 10.52 23.67 1.81
CA THR A 5 9.57 22.90 2.62
C THR A 5 8.33 22.62 1.77
N PHE A 6 7.48 21.69 2.19
CA PHE A 6 6.16 21.46 1.58
C PHE A 6 5.08 22.47 2.04
N GLY A 7 5.50 23.49 2.80
CA GLY A 7 4.65 24.48 3.46
C GLY A 7 4.94 24.53 4.96
N PRO A 8 4.64 25.65 5.63
CA PRO A 8 4.91 25.78 7.06
C PRO A 8 3.96 24.88 7.88
N ARG A 9 4.53 24.11 8.80
CA ARG A 9 3.77 23.35 9.80
C ARG A 9 3.27 24.27 10.93
N PRO A 10 2.20 23.90 11.66
CA PRO A 10 1.76 24.66 12.82
C PRO A 10 2.91 24.88 13.83
N GLY A 11 3.20 26.13 14.19
CA GLY A 11 4.27 26.47 15.13
C GLY A 11 5.68 26.56 14.52
N GLU A 12 5.87 26.18 13.25
CA GLU A 12 7.18 26.16 12.61
C GLU A 12 7.68 27.56 12.24
N LEU A 13 6.78 28.45 11.83
CA LEU A 13 7.14 29.83 11.52
C LEU A 13 7.69 30.54 12.76
N GLU A 14 7.00 30.40 13.90
CA GLU A 14 7.41 30.98 15.17
C GLU A 14 8.74 30.38 15.67
N ALA A 15 8.97 29.08 15.42
CA ALA A 15 10.23 28.43 15.76
C ALA A 15 11.40 28.94 14.90
N VAL A 16 11.18 29.14 13.60
CA VAL A 16 12.20 29.67 12.69
C VAL A 16 12.47 31.15 12.96
N GLU A 17 11.46 31.94 13.29
CA GLU A 17 11.64 33.35 13.69
C GLU A 17 12.52 33.47 14.95
N LYS A 18 12.32 32.60 15.94
CA LYS A 18 13.15 32.57 17.16
C LYS A 18 14.57 32.07 16.91
N THR A 19 14.72 31.05 16.06
CA THR A 19 16.02 30.41 15.79
C THR A 19 16.89 31.24 14.85
N GLY A 20 16.25 31.96 13.93
CA GLY A 20 16.85 32.63 12.77
C GLY A 20 16.95 31.70 11.56
N LEU A 21 16.59 32.21 10.38
CA LEU A 21 16.52 31.42 9.13
C LEU A 21 17.83 30.70 8.78
N ASN A 22 18.98 31.37 8.91
CA ASN A 22 20.27 30.77 8.56
C ASN A 22 20.60 29.58 9.46
N ARG A 23 20.41 29.74 10.78
CA ARG A 23 20.66 28.66 11.73
C ARG A 23 19.69 27.49 11.52
N TRP A 24 18.41 27.78 11.24
CA TRP A 24 17.46 26.74 10.88
C TRP A 24 17.89 26.00 9.61
N PHE A 25 18.33 26.72 8.58
CA PHE A 25 18.77 26.12 7.33
C PHE A 25 20.03 25.25 7.52
N ASP A 26 21.01 25.71 8.29
CA ASP A 26 22.21 24.92 8.62
C ASP A 26 21.86 23.62 9.36
N GLN A 27 20.84 23.64 10.22
CA GLN A 27 20.33 22.42 10.87
C GLN A 27 19.69 21.46 9.87
N GLN A 28 18.98 21.96 8.86
CA GLN A 28 18.34 21.14 7.83
C GLN A 28 19.35 20.45 6.89
N LEU A 29 20.58 20.97 6.80
CA LEU A 29 21.70 20.31 6.10
C LEU A 29 22.33 19.17 6.91
N HIS A 30 21.93 19.01 8.18
CA HIS A 30 22.39 17.98 9.10
C HIS A 30 21.20 17.24 9.73
N PRO A 31 20.38 16.54 8.92
CA PRO A 31 19.18 15.85 9.39
C PRO A 31 19.47 14.84 10.51
N GLU A 32 20.67 14.24 10.55
CA GLU A 32 21.08 13.31 11.60
C GLU A 32 21.08 13.90 13.03
N LYS A 33 21.04 15.23 13.15
CA LYS A 33 21.01 15.96 14.43
C LYS A 33 19.60 16.35 14.86
N LEU A 34 18.60 16.15 14.01
CA LEU A 34 17.22 16.50 14.26
C LEU A 34 16.46 15.26 14.75
N ASP A 35 15.54 15.46 15.70
CA ASP A 35 14.67 14.38 16.17
C ASP A 35 13.51 14.20 15.18
N ASP A 36 13.37 12.98 14.66
CA ASP A 36 12.27 12.58 13.80
C ASP A 36 11.50 11.37 14.34
N THR A 37 11.66 11.07 15.64
CA THR A 37 11.06 9.89 16.30
C THR A 37 9.54 9.85 16.13
N ALA A 38 8.87 11.00 16.20
CA ALA A 38 7.41 11.08 16.05
C ALA A 38 6.93 10.70 14.64
N MET A 39 7.70 11.05 13.59
CA MET A 39 7.42 10.65 12.22
C MET A 39 7.75 9.17 12.02
N LEU A 40 8.90 8.71 12.51
CA LEU A 40 9.31 7.30 12.45
C LEU A 40 8.28 6.36 13.10
N THR A 41 7.72 6.75 14.24
CA THR A 41 6.63 6.00 14.92
C THR A 41 5.39 5.85 14.04
N ARG A 42 5.09 6.83 13.19
CA ARG A 42 3.96 6.73 12.24
C ARG A 42 4.29 5.76 11.11
N LEU A 43 5.55 5.72 10.66
CA LEU A 43 6.01 4.80 9.63
C LEU A 43 6.05 3.34 10.10
N ASP A 44 6.04 3.07 11.40
CA ASP A 44 5.90 1.71 11.94
C ASP A 44 4.56 1.05 11.56
N GLN A 45 3.59 1.81 11.05
CA GLN A 45 2.34 1.29 10.50
C GLN A 45 2.52 0.61 9.12
N TYR A 46 3.70 0.72 8.48
CA TYR A 46 3.99 0.19 7.14
C TYR A 46 5.20 -0.76 7.12
N PRO A 47 5.18 -1.89 7.84
CA PRO A 47 6.26 -2.88 7.84
C PRO A 47 6.79 -3.29 6.44
N ALA A 48 5.94 -3.41 5.43
CA ALA A 48 6.30 -3.80 4.08
C ALA A 48 7.31 -2.82 3.45
N MET A 49 7.24 -1.53 3.77
CA MET A 49 8.15 -0.51 3.24
C MET A 49 9.58 -0.65 3.79
N LYS A 50 9.77 -1.44 4.86
CA LYS A 50 11.07 -1.75 5.46
C LYS A 50 11.73 -3.00 4.86
N LEU A 51 11.00 -3.77 4.05
CA LEU A 51 11.55 -4.98 3.43
C LEU A 51 12.55 -4.64 2.32
N SER A 52 13.45 -5.58 2.02
CA SER A 52 14.20 -5.57 0.77
C SER A 52 13.29 -5.85 -0.41
N THR A 53 13.70 -5.47 -1.63
CA THR A 53 12.96 -5.79 -2.86
C THR A 53 12.64 -7.28 -2.97
N ALA A 54 13.60 -8.14 -2.65
CA ALA A 54 13.46 -9.59 -2.72
C ALA A 54 12.43 -10.12 -1.72
N GLU A 55 12.47 -9.66 -0.48
CA GLU A 55 11.49 -10.03 0.55
C GLU A 55 10.09 -9.51 0.22
N LEU A 56 10.00 -8.28 -0.28
CA LEU A 56 8.75 -7.67 -0.69
C LEU A 56 8.08 -8.46 -1.82
N MET A 57 8.84 -8.82 -2.87
CA MET A 57 8.33 -9.66 -3.97
C MET A 57 8.00 -11.08 -3.53
N ARG A 58 8.75 -11.65 -2.58
CA ARG A 58 8.48 -12.98 -2.01
C ARG A 58 7.17 -12.97 -1.22
N ARG A 59 6.97 -11.98 -0.36
CA ARG A 59 5.79 -11.88 0.52
C ARG A 59 4.55 -11.40 -0.22
N PHE A 60 4.72 -10.47 -1.16
CA PHE A 60 3.67 -9.86 -1.96
C PHE A 60 3.94 -10.15 -3.45
N PRO A 61 3.48 -11.29 -3.99
CA PRO A 61 3.85 -11.73 -5.33
C PRO A 61 3.39 -10.75 -6.42
N SER A 62 4.26 -10.48 -7.38
CA SER A 62 3.94 -9.62 -8.53
C SER A 62 3.02 -10.32 -9.53
N PRO A 63 2.28 -9.58 -10.39
CA PRO A 63 1.39 -10.19 -11.38
C PRO A 63 2.10 -11.13 -12.38
N GLN A 64 3.37 -10.84 -12.68
CA GLN A 64 4.19 -11.70 -13.54
C GLN A 64 4.52 -13.02 -12.85
N MET A 65 4.87 -12.98 -11.55
CA MET A 65 5.11 -14.18 -10.76
C MET A 65 3.86 -15.04 -10.67
N ILE A 66 2.70 -14.45 -10.37
CA ILE A 66 1.41 -15.15 -10.31
C ILE A 66 1.09 -15.84 -11.63
N ARG A 67 1.25 -15.14 -12.76
CA ARG A 67 1.08 -15.72 -14.10
C ARG A 67 2.04 -16.87 -14.35
N ALA A 68 3.31 -16.74 -13.96
CA ALA A 68 4.30 -17.79 -14.15
C ALA A 68 3.99 -19.03 -13.31
N MET A 69 3.60 -18.86 -12.05
CA MET A 69 3.21 -19.95 -11.15
C MET A 69 1.98 -20.69 -11.66
N ASP A 70 0.96 -19.96 -12.11
CA ASP A 70 -0.25 -20.55 -12.67
C ASP A 70 0.05 -21.39 -13.92
N ARG A 71 0.93 -20.89 -14.81
CA ARG A 71 1.36 -21.61 -16.02
C ARG A 71 2.19 -22.86 -15.74
N THR A 72 3.07 -22.79 -14.74
CA THR A 72 4.02 -23.87 -14.43
C THR A 72 3.47 -24.89 -13.45
N GLY A 73 2.37 -24.59 -12.76
CA GLY A 73 1.86 -25.42 -11.67
C GLY A 73 2.79 -25.42 -10.45
N ALA A 74 3.58 -24.36 -10.26
CA ALA A 74 4.53 -24.26 -9.15
C ALA A 74 3.83 -24.39 -7.80
N SER A 75 4.49 -25.07 -6.85
CA SER A 75 3.98 -25.25 -5.49
C SER A 75 3.88 -23.90 -4.75
N LEU A 76 2.83 -23.75 -3.94
CA LEU A 76 2.66 -22.58 -3.08
C LEU A 76 3.72 -22.54 -1.96
N PRO A 77 4.02 -21.35 -1.40
CA PRO A 77 4.90 -21.21 -0.25
C PRO A 77 4.48 -22.05 0.97
N SER A 78 5.47 -22.45 1.77
CA SER A 78 5.26 -23.22 3.00
C SER A 78 4.72 -22.36 4.15
N ASP A 79 5.02 -21.07 4.18
CA ASP A 79 4.46 -20.16 5.17
C ASP A 79 2.93 -20.02 4.96
N PRO A 80 2.10 -20.14 6.02
CA PRO A 80 0.65 -20.11 5.88
C PRO A 80 0.10 -18.75 5.42
N ILE A 81 0.75 -17.64 5.81
CA ILE A 81 0.32 -16.29 5.44
C ILE A 81 0.61 -16.05 3.96
N GLU A 82 1.85 -16.31 3.53
CA GLU A 82 2.23 -16.20 2.12
C GLU A 82 1.38 -17.12 1.26
N ARG A 83 1.16 -18.37 1.69
CA ARG A 83 0.28 -19.31 0.97
C ARG A 83 -1.13 -18.74 0.77
N ALA A 84 -1.71 -18.09 1.77
CA ALA A 84 -3.02 -17.46 1.66
C ALA A 84 -3.03 -16.31 0.65
N ILE A 85 -2.00 -15.45 0.66
CA ILE A 85 -1.83 -14.36 -0.31
C ILE A 85 -1.70 -14.92 -1.72
N TYR A 86 -0.79 -15.88 -1.95
CA TYR A 86 -0.55 -16.47 -3.27
C TYR A 86 -1.80 -17.16 -3.82
N ARG A 87 -2.49 -17.95 -3.00
CA ARG A 87 -3.76 -18.59 -3.39
C ARG A 87 -4.79 -17.55 -3.84
N SER A 88 -5.01 -16.50 -3.05
CA SER A 88 -5.95 -15.42 -3.40
C SER A 88 -5.56 -14.76 -4.72
N GLN A 89 -4.28 -14.42 -4.90
CA GLN A 89 -3.80 -13.75 -6.11
C GLN A 89 -3.92 -14.62 -7.37
N ILE A 90 -3.61 -15.92 -7.28
CA ILE A 90 -3.78 -16.88 -8.40
C ILE A 90 -5.27 -17.02 -8.76
N GLU A 91 -6.15 -17.19 -7.78
CA GLU A 91 -7.59 -17.31 -8.03
C GLU A 91 -8.15 -16.02 -8.67
N GLN A 92 -7.76 -14.84 -8.16
CA GLN A 92 -8.15 -13.56 -8.76
C GLN A 92 -7.62 -13.40 -10.19
N TYR A 93 -6.40 -13.86 -10.47
CA TYR A 93 -5.85 -13.87 -11.82
C TYR A 93 -6.68 -14.76 -12.76
N ARG A 94 -6.99 -15.99 -12.34
CA ARG A 94 -7.82 -16.94 -13.11
C ARG A 94 -9.22 -16.42 -13.39
N LEU A 95 -9.87 -15.81 -12.39
CA LEU A 95 -11.18 -15.19 -12.55
C LEU A 95 -11.14 -14.04 -13.56
N ARG A 96 -10.06 -13.24 -13.53
CA ARG A 96 -9.87 -12.14 -14.48
C ARG A 96 -9.65 -12.66 -15.88
N THR A 97 -8.76 -13.64 -16.09
CA THR A 97 -8.50 -14.23 -17.42
C THR A 97 -9.75 -14.86 -18.01
N ALA A 98 -10.50 -15.63 -17.23
CA ALA A 98 -11.77 -16.23 -17.66
C ALA A 98 -12.83 -15.18 -18.03
N ALA A 99 -12.85 -14.02 -17.37
CA ALA A 99 -13.71 -12.91 -17.74
C ALA A 99 -13.30 -12.28 -19.09
N GLN A 100 -11.99 -12.12 -19.35
CA GLN A 100 -11.49 -11.60 -20.63
C GLN A 100 -11.89 -12.51 -21.79
N GLU A 101 -11.74 -13.84 -21.61
CA GLU A 101 -12.12 -14.85 -22.61
C GLU A 101 -13.62 -14.81 -22.95
N LYS A 102 -14.46 -14.42 -21.99
CA LYS A 102 -15.91 -14.22 -22.18
C LYS A 102 -16.26 -12.86 -22.82
N GLY A 103 -15.27 -12.12 -23.32
CA GLY A 103 -15.47 -10.80 -23.93
C GLY A 103 -15.84 -9.69 -22.94
N GLN A 104 -15.69 -9.92 -21.63
CA GLN A 104 -15.90 -8.90 -20.61
C GLN A 104 -14.64 -8.06 -20.47
N ASN A 105 -14.77 -6.72 -20.51
CA ASN A 105 -13.62 -5.81 -20.50
C ASN A 105 -12.91 -5.81 -19.13
N PRO A 106 -11.70 -6.37 -19.00
CA PRO A 106 -11.05 -6.62 -17.72
C PRO A 106 -10.27 -5.43 -17.18
N ASP A 107 -9.74 -4.59 -18.07
CA ASP A 107 -9.10 -3.31 -17.70
C ASP A 107 -10.13 -2.32 -17.17
N ALA A 108 -11.40 -2.43 -17.55
CA ALA A 108 -12.48 -1.69 -16.90
C ALA A 108 -12.68 -2.19 -15.45
N MET A 109 -12.53 -3.47 -15.13
CA MET A 109 -12.64 -3.97 -13.75
C MET A 109 -11.43 -3.58 -12.87
N GLN A 110 -10.24 -3.39 -13.48
CA GLN A 110 -9.02 -2.97 -12.80
C GLN A 110 -8.96 -1.45 -12.63
N ALA A 111 -9.20 -0.67 -13.68
CA ALA A 111 -9.30 0.80 -13.64
C ALA A 111 -10.46 1.29 -12.75
N GLN A 112 -11.58 0.55 -12.68
CA GLN A 112 -12.69 0.83 -11.75
C GLN A 112 -12.42 0.37 -10.31
N ASN A 113 -11.35 -0.40 -10.05
CA ASN A 113 -10.82 -0.62 -8.70
C ASN A 113 -9.69 0.38 -8.38
N GLU A 114 -9.13 1.06 -9.38
CA GLU A 114 -8.05 2.05 -9.26
C GLU A 114 -8.55 3.50 -9.12
N MET A 115 -9.86 3.74 -9.22
CA MET A 115 -10.48 5.04 -8.93
C MET A 115 -10.81 5.21 -7.44
N ALA A 116 -10.67 6.47 -7.01
CA ALA A 116 -10.94 7.03 -5.69
C ALA A 116 -12.23 6.53 -5.01
N PRO A 117 -12.35 6.63 -3.67
CA PRO A 117 -13.62 6.42 -2.97
C PRO A 117 -14.65 7.45 -3.49
N GLY A 118 -15.52 7.06 -4.42
CA GLY A 118 -16.41 8.04 -5.04
C GLY A 118 -17.57 7.54 -5.89
N GLU A 119 -17.54 6.36 -6.51
CA GLU A 119 -18.66 5.89 -7.32
C GLU A 119 -19.04 4.44 -7.01
N ASP A 120 -19.74 4.24 -5.89
CA ASP A 120 -20.46 2.99 -5.59
C ASP A 120 -21.70 2.93 -6.52
N ASN A 121 -21.48 2.63 -7.80
CA ASN A 121 -22.58 2.47 -8.75
C ASN A 121 -23.31 1.13 -8.46
N PRO A 122 -24.60 1.17 -8.04
CA PRO A 122 -25.33 -0.02 -7.62
C PRO A 122 -25.40 -1.11 -8.71
N SER A 123 -25.56 -0.73 -9.97
CA SER A 123 -25.65 -1.70 -11.08
C SER A 123 -24.32 -2.41 -11.34
N LYS A 124 -23.19 -1.69 -11.22
CA LYS A 124 -21.85 -2.28 -11.34
C LYS A 124 -21.56 -3.21 -10.16
N ARG A 125 -22.05 -2.87 -8.96
CA ARG A 125 -21.93 -3.71 -7.77
C ARG A 125 -22.72 -5.02 -7.92
N GLU A 126 -23.96 -4.95 -8.39
CA GLU A 126 -24.79 -6.13 -8.66
C GLU A 126 -24.17 -7.05 -9.72
N ALA A 127 -23.64 -6.49 -10.83
CA ALA A 127 -22.97 -7.28 -11.87
C ALA A 127 -21.72 -8.01 -11.32
N ARG A 128 -20.92 -7.36 -10.47
CA ARG A 128 -19.76 -7.99 -9.81
C ARG A 128 -20.19 -9.11 -8.87
N MET A 129 -21.29 -8.92 -8.13
CA MET A 129 -21.84 -9.94 -7.23
C MET A 129 -22.33 -11.17 -8.00
N GLN A 130 -23.09 -10.96 -9.09
CA GLN A 130 -23.58 -12.05 -9.94
C GLN A 130 -22.43 -12.84 -10.57
N ALA A 131 -21.41 -12.16 -11.10
CA ALA A 131 -20.25 -12.81 -11.73
C ALA A 131 -19.42 -13.64 -10.73
N ALA A 132 -19.37 -13.25 -9.46
CA ALA A 132 -18.64 -13.93 -8.40
C ALA A 132 -19.49 -14.94 -7.59
N GLY A 133 -20.76 -15.12 -7.95
CA GLY A 133 -21.69 -15.98 -7.21
C GLY A 133 -22.04 -15.47 -5.80
N ILE A 134 -21.91 -14.16 -5.57
CA ILE A 134 -22.14 -13.53 -4.27
C ILE A 134 -23.61 -13.13 -4.15
N THR A 135 -24.27 -13.53 -3.06
CA THR A 135 -25.67 -13.15 -2.82
C THR A 135 -25.80 -11.76 -2.18
N PRO A 136 -26.89 -10.99 -2.42
CA PRO A 136 -27.07 -9.62 -1.93
C PRO A 136 -26.81 -9.38 -0.43
N GLY A 137 -27.16 -10.35 0.44
CA GLY A 137 -26.99 -10.26 1.90
C GLY A 137 -25.71 -10.91 2.45
N GLN A 138 -24.95 -11.63 1.62
CA GLN A 138 -23.72 -12.32 2.05
C GLN A 138 -22.65 -11.34 2.55
N PRO A 139 -22.36 -10.20 1.90
CA PRO A 139 -21.40 -9.22 2.40
C PRO A 139 -21.69 -8.76 3.84
N GLN A 140 -22.94 -8.40 4.14
CA GLN A 140 -23.38 -7.90 5.44
C GLN A 140 -23.30 -9.00 6.50
N ARG A 141 -23.70 -10.22 6.16
CA ARG A 141 -23.65 -11.38 7.05
C ARG A 141 -22.21 -11.69 7.45
N LEU A 142 -21.30 -11.76 6.48
CA LEU A 142 -19.87 -12.04 6.73
C LEU A 142 -19.24 -10.96 7.61
N VAL A 143 -19.48 -9.68 7.32
CA VAL A 143 -18.97 -8.58 8.16
C VAL A 143 -19.48 -8.71 9.60
N LYS A 144 -20.78 -8.93 9.79
CA LYS A 144 -21.37 -9.06 11.13
C LYS A 144 -20.77 -10.23 11.91
N GLU A 145 -20.60 -11.37 11.25
CA GLU A 145 -20.01 -12.57 11.83
C GLU A 145 -18.54 -12.34 12.23
N LEU A 146 -17.77 -11.66 11.38
CA LEU A 146 -16.35 -11.42 11.63
C LEU A 146 -16.10 -10.37 12.72
N VAL A 147 -16.85 -9.26 12.71
CA VAL A 147 -16.68 -8.19 13.71
C VAL A 147 -16.99 -8.68 15.12
N GLY A 148 -17.82 -9.72 15.26
CA GLY A 148 -18.12 -10.34 16.56
C GLY A 148 -17.00 -11.21 17.13
N LEU A 149 -15.94 -11.51 16.37
CA LEU A 149 -14.84 -12.37 16.81
C LEU A 149 -13.70 -11.56 17.43
N PRO A 150 -12.93 -12.14 18.38
CA PRO A 150 -11.67 -11.56 18.83
C PRO A 150 -10.71 -11.28 17.65
N PRO A 151 -9.84 -10.25 17.73
CA PRO A 151 -9.02 -9.84 16.59
C PRO A 151 -8.22 -10.96 15.94
N GLN A 152 -7.59 -11.82 16.75
CA GLN A 152 -6.78 -12.92 16.25
C GLN A 152 -7.62 -14.01 15.55
N GLU A 153 -8.76 -14.38 16.12
CA GLU A 153 -9.67 -15.37 15.51
C GLU A 153 -10.26 -14.85 14.20
N ARG A 154 -10.64 -13.56 14.17
CA ARG A 154 -11.09 -12.87 12.97
C ARG A 154 -10.03 -12.89 11.88
N PHE A 155 -8.77 -12.59 12.21
CA PHE A 155 -7.65 -12.64 11.27
C PHE A 155 -7.49 -14.03 10.66
N GLN A 156 -7.42 -15.07 11.49
CA GLN A 156 -7.31 -16.46 11.02
C GLN A 156 -8.49 -16.88 10.15
N LYS A 157 -9.71 -16.47 10.53
CA LYS A 157 -10.92 -16.77 9.76
C LYS A 157 -10.88 -16.12 8.38
N ILE A 158 -10.44 -14.86 8.28
CA ILE A 158 -10.30 -14.17 6.99
C ILE A 158 -9.24 -14.87 6.11
N LEU A 159 -8.10 -15.28 6.68
CA LEU A 159 -7.08 -16.03 5.95
C LEU A 159 -7.59 -17.36 5.38
N ALA A 160 -8.51 -18.01 6.10
CA ALA A 160 -9.10 -19.29 5.69
C ALA A 160 -10.20 -19.14 4.62
N MET A 161 -10.71 -17.92 4.37
CA MET A 161 -11.80 -17.69 3.40
C MET A 161 -11.40 -18.05 1.97
N ASN A 162 -12.40 -18.42 1.17
CA ASN A 162 -12.27 -18.53 -0.27
C ASN A 162 -12.29 -17.13 -0.92
N THR A 163 -11.89 -17.05 -2.19
CA THR A 163 -11.83 -15.77 -2.92
C THR A 163 -13.19 -15.10 -3.09
N SER A 164 -14.30 -15.84 -3.19
CA SER A 164 -15.65 -15.25 -3.31
C SER A 164 -16.06 -14.52 -2.03
N ASP A 165 -15.82 -15.11 -0.86
CA ASP A 165 -16.08 -14.48 0.43
C ASP A 165 -15.19 -13.26 0.66
N LEU A 166 -13.90 -13.32 0.28
CA LEU A 166 -13.00 -12.17 0.31
C LEU A 166 -13.49 -11.03 -0.59
N MET A 167 -13.99 -11.35 -1.80
CA MET A 167 -14.61 -10.37 -2.68
C MET A 167 -15.88 -9.79 -2.06
N ALA A 168 -16.71 -10.60 -1.39
CA ALA A 168 -17.91 -10.15 -0.70
C ALA A 168 -17.58 -9.13 0.41
N LEU A 169 -16.50 -9.35 1.17
CA LEU A 169 -16.02 -8.38 2.16
C LEU A 169 -15.64 -7.04 1.52
N ARG A 170 -14.94 -7.07 0.37
CA ARG A 170 -14.58 -5.84 -0.35
C ARG A 170 -15.80 -5.08 -0.86
N ILE A 171 -16.81 -5.81 -1.33
CA ILE A 171 -18.09 -5.24 -1.76
C ILE A 171 -18.83 -4.57 -0.59
N ALA A 172 -18.60 -4.99 0.65
CA ALA A 172 -19.26 -4.40 1.82
C ALA A 172 -18.88 -2.92 2.05
N GLY A 173 -17.77 -2.44 1.47
CA GLY A 173 -17.35 -1.04 1.46
C GLY A 173 -16.28 -0.70 2.51
N PRO A 174 -15.60 0.45 2.37
CA PRO A 174 -14.39 0.78 3.13
C PRO A 174 -14.62 0.92 4.63
N GLN A 175 -15.72 1.56 5.06
CA GLN A 175 -16.04 1.74 6.49
C GLN A 175 -16.15 0.42 7.25
N ARG A 176 -16.72 -0.61 6.60
CA ARG A 176 -16.86 -1.95 7.17
C ARG A 176 -15.54 -2.72 7.14
N LEU A 177 -14.68 -2.47 6.16
CA LEU A 177 -13.33 -3.05 6.16
C LEU A 177 -12.50 -2.49 7.32
N SER A 178 -12.66 -1.21 7.68
CA SER A 178 -11.98 -0.60 8.82
C SER A 178 -12.30 -1.31 10.14
N SER A 179 -13.56 -1.70 10.36
CA SER A 179 -13.92 -2.43 11.59
C SER A 179 -13.41 -3.87 11.61
N LEU A 180 -13.10 -4.49 10.46
CA LEU A 180 -12.50 -5.83 10.39
C LEU A 180 -11.02 -5.84 10.77
N VAL A 181 -10.34 -4.69 10.70
CA VAL A 181 -8.90 -4.57 10.98
C VAL A 181 -8.60 -3.94 12.34
N GLU A 182 -9.62 -3.57 13.09
CA GLU A 182 -9.50 -2.95 14.41
C GLU A 182 -8.81 -3.89 15.42
N GLY A 183 -7.74 -3.44 16.08
CA GLY A 183 -7.00 -4.28 17.02
C GLY A 183 -6.07 -5.32 16.39
N LEU A 184 -5.90 -5.30 15.06
CA LEU A 184 -4.84 -6.07 14.38
C LEU A 184 -3.51 -5.32 14.38
N THR A 185 -2.39 -6.06 14.31
CA THR A 185 -1.05 -5.47 14.13
C THR A 185 -0.88 -4.89 12.72
N PRO A 186 0.06 -3.96 12.48
CA PRO A 186 0.38 -3.47 11.14
C PRO A 186 0.61 -4.59 10.11
N GLU A 187 1.38 -5.62 10.45
CA GLU A 187 1.68 -6.75 9.54
C GLU A 187 0.43 -7.57 9.21
N GLN A 188 -0.50 -7.69 10.15
CA GLN A 188 -1.78 -8.37 9.92
C GLN A 188 -2.67 -7.54 9.00
N LYS A 189 -2.70 -6.21 9.16
CA LYS A 189 -3.45 -5.30 8.27
C LYS A 189 -2.93 -5.39 6.83
N GLU A 190 -1.61 -5.33 6.65
CA GLU A 190 -0.94 -5.54 5.36
C GLU A 190 -1.33 -6.88 4.74
N THR A 191 -1.28 -7.94 5.54
CA THR A 191 -1.63 -9.28 5.09
C THR A 191 -3.06 -9.33 4.56
N LEU A 192 -4.03 -8.75 5.28
CA LEU A 192 -5.42 -8.73 4.84
C LEU A 192 -5.62 -7.84 3.60
N ALA A 193 -4.91 -6.71 3.51
CA ALA A 193 -4.95 -5.86 2.33
C ALA A 193 -4.34 -6.56 1.09
N ALA A 194 -3.28 -7.34 1.28
CA ALA A 194 -2.62 -8.13 0.24
C ALA A 194 -3.53 -9.23 -0.34
N LEU A 195 -4.46 -9.77 0.45
CA LEU A 195 -5.48 -10.69 -0.08
C LEU A 195 -6.33 -10.04 -1.17
N GLY A 196 -6.55 -8.72 -1.10
CA GLY A 196 -7.31 -7.94 -2.08
C GLY A 196 -6.53 -7.48 -3.31
N GLY A 197 -5.19 -7.60 -3.31
CA GLY A 197 -4.32 -7.18 -4.40
C GLY A 197 -2.96 -6.68 -3.94
N THR A 198 -1.89 -7.41 -4.26
CA THR A 198 -0.51 -7.11 -3.80
C THR A 198 0.09 -5.82 -4.39
N PRO A 199 0.02 -5.51 -5.70
CA PRO A 199 0.66 -4.30 -6.21
C PRO A 199 -0.05 -3.03 -5.72
N ARG A 200 -1.35 -3.13 -5.46
CA ARG A 200 -2.16 -2.04 -4.92
C ARG A 200 -1.74 -1.71 -3.49
N LEU A 201 -1.54 -2.73 -2.65
CA LEU A 201 -1.06 -2.54 -1.29
C LEU A 201 0.28 -1.79 -1.30
N VAL A 202 1.27 -2.37 -1.97
CA VAL A 202 2.64 -1.83 -1.99
C VAL A 202 2.66 -0.40 -2.54
N GLY A 203 1.93 -0.14 -3.64
CA GLY A 203 1.85 1.20 -4.22
C GLY A 203 1.11 2.21 -3.33
N ALA A 204 0.05 1.80 -2.63
CA ALA A 204 -0.69 2.67 -1.72
C ALA A 204 0.17 3.06 -0.50
N GLU A 205 0.81 2.07 0.14
CA GLU A 205 1.67 2.31 1.30
C GLU A 205 2.89 3.17 0.95
N LEU A 206 3.45 2.99 -0.25
CA LEU A 206 4.51 3.85 -0.75
C LEU A 206 4.08 5.33 -0.83
N MET A 207 2.83 5.60 -1.25
CA MET A 207 2.31 6.97 -1.28
C MET A 207 2.00 7.49 0.13
N GLU A 208 1.43 6.65 0.99
CA GLU A 208 1.10 7.02 2.37
C GLU A 208 2.35 7.35 3.20
N GLN A 209 3.43 6.57 3.08
CA GLN A 209 4.68 6.88 3.79
C GLN A 209 5.30 8.21 3.33
N ARG A 210 5.21 8.54 2.04
CA ARG A 210 5.69 9.83 1.52
C ARG A 210 4.88 10.97 2.12
N LEU A 211 3.56 10.85 2.11
CA LEU A 211 2.70 11.86 2.70
C LEU A 211 2.98 12.05 4.20
N ILE A 212 3.22 10.96 4.94
CA ILE A 212 3.58 11.04 6.36
C ILE A 212 4.88 11.81 6.55
N ARG A 213 5.88 11.56 5.71
CA ARG A 213 7.15 12.27 5.79
C ARG A 213 7.00 13.75 5.45
N GLU A 214 6.29 14.07 4.38
CA GLU A 214 6.01 15.46 3.99
C GLU A 214 5.29 16.24 5.10
N ILE A 215 4.34 15.62 5.79
CA ILE A 215 3.56 16.25 6.87
C ILE A 215 4.34 16.34 8.19
N TYR A 216 5.01 15.25 8.59
CA TYR A 216 5.49 15.08 9.96
C TYR A 216 7.00 15.20 10.12
N SER A 217 7.80 15.01 9.06
CA SER A 217 9.26 15.02 9.17
C SER A 217 9.77 16.40 9.58
N THR A 218 10.75 16.41 10.47
CA THR A 218 11.51 17.62 10.82
C THR A 218 12.61 17.94 9.80
N HIS A 219 12.92 17.01 8.88
CA HIS A 219 13.97 17.12 7.86
C HIS A 219 13.42 17.68 6.54
N GLN A 220 12.74 18.83 6.59
CA GLN A 220 12.02 19.39 5.45
C GLN A 220 12.87 19.54 4.18
N VAL A 221 14.13 19.96 4.29
CA VAL A 221 15.01 20.09 3.12
C VAL A 221 15.36 18.73 2.52
N GLU A 222 15.64 17.72 3.35
CA GLU A 222 15.89 16.34 2.90
C GLU A 222 14.66 15.76 2.17
N GLU A 223 13.46 15.98 2.69
CA GLU A 223 12.22 15.49 2.09
C GLU A 223 11.91 16.17 0.74
N VAL A 224 12.11 17.49 0.64
CA VAL A 224 11.95 18.23 -0.62
C VAL A 224 12.98 17.77 -1.65
N MET A 225 14.24 17.60 -1.25
CA MET A 225 15.30 17.14 -2.16
C MET A 225 15.07 15.69 -2.60
N THR A 226 14.63 14.81 -1.69
CA THR A 226 14.23 13.44 -2.03
C THR A 226 13.14 13.43 -3.09
N ASN A 227 12.08 14.24 -2.91
CA ASN A 227 10.99 14.36 -3.88
C ASN A 227 11.48 14.92 -5.22
N PHE A 228 12.34 15.95 -5.20
CA PHE A 228 12.97 16.50 -6.40
C PHE A 228 13.72 15.43 -7.21
N TRP A 229 14.59 14.64 -6.57
CA TRP A 229 15.37 13.60 -7.26
C TRP A 229 14.49 12.48 -7.80
N MET A 230 13.49 12.03 -7.04
CA MET A 230 12.53 11.02 -7.50
C MET A 230 11.78 11.47 -8.76
N ASN A 231 11.37 12.74 -8.81
CA ASN A 231 10.71 13.31 -9.98
C ASN A 231 11.69 13.51 -11.15
N HIS A 232 12.90 14.01 -10.89
CA HIS A 232 13.91 14.27 -11.90
C HIS A 232 14.29 12.99 -12.68
N PHE A 233 14.43 11.87 -11.98
CA PHE A 233 14.71 10.57 -12.58
C PHE A 233 13.46 9.90 -13.21
N ASN A 234 12.33 10.61 -13.34
CA ASN A 234 11.08 10.13 -13.93
C ASN A 234 10.57 8.81 -13.32
N VAL A 235 10.71 8.69 -11.99
CA VAL A 235 10.40 7.46 -11.29
C VAL A 235 8.93 7.45 -10.87
N TYR A 236 8.08 6.86 -11.71
CA TYR A 236 6.62 6.87 -11.53
C TYR A 236 6.07 5.50 -11.13
N VAL A 237 5.42 5.41 -9.96
CA VAL A 237 4.89 4.16 -9.38
C VAL A 237 3.95 3.36 -10.30
N ARG A 238 3.27 4.01 -11.25
CA ARG A 238 2.38 3.31 -12.21
C ARG A 238 3.01 3.11 -13.60
N LYS A 239 4.34 3.24 -13.72
CA LYS A 239 5.05 3.02 -14.99
C LYS A 239 4.85 1.60 -15.52
N ASN A 240 4.84 0.60 -14.64
CA ASN A 240 4.58 -0.80 -14.96
C ASN A 240 4.15 -1.58 -13.69
N ALA A 241 3.82 -2.86 -13.86
CA ALA A 241 3.34 -3.72 -12.77
C ALA A 241 4.40 -4.10 -11.72
N GLN A 242 5.69 -3.87 -11.99
CA GLN A 242 6.81 -4.21 -11.11
C GLN A 242 7.36 -2.99 -10.37
N GLU A 243 7.16 -1.79 -10.91
CA GLU A 243 7.66 -0.54 -10.34
C GLU A 243 7.37 -0.41 -8.84
N PRO A 244 6.14 -0.66 -8.33
CA PRO A 244 5.84 -0.52 -6.91
C PRO A 244 6.77 -1.31 -5.98
N TYR A 245 7.38 -2.40 -6.47
CA TYR A 245 8.24 -3.26 -5.66
C TYR A 245 9.68 -2.76 -5.54
N TYR A 246 10.15 -1.99 -6.51
CA TYR A 246 11.52 -1.46 -6.52
C TYR A 246 11.62 -0.11 -5.81
N LEU A 247 10.55 0.69 -5.85
CA LEU A 247 10.58 2.05 -5.32
C LEU A 247 10.82 2.18 -3.82
N PRO A 248 10.26 1.32 -2.93
CA PRO A 248 10.50 1.46 -1.50
C PRO A 248 11.98 1.37 -1.14
N SER A 249 12.68 0.35 -1.65
CA SER A 249 14.13 0.20 -1.44
C SER A 249 14.93 1.25 -2.20
N TYR A 250 14.53 1.62 -3.42
CA TYR A 250 15.24 2.64 -4.19
C TYR A 250 15.20 4.00 -3.49
N GLU A 251 14.04 4.42 -2.99
CA GLU A 251 13.93 5.67 -2.24
C GLU A 251 14.71 5.60 -0.93
N ARG A 252 14.53 4.53 -0.14
CA ARG A 252 15.14 4.35 1.18
C ARG A 252 16.66 4.19 1.15
N ASP A 253 17.17 3.38 0.23
CA ASP A 253 18.56 2.92 0.24
C ASP A 253 19.44 3.68 -0.77
N VAL A 254 18.83 4.26 -1.80
CA VAL A 254 19.58 4.97 -2.86
C VAL A 254 19.40 6.48 -2.77
N ILE A 255 18.16 6.96 -2.89
CA ILE A 255 17.89 8.40 -3.03
C ILE A 255 18.06 9.15 -1.72
N ARG A 256 17.36 8.73 -0.65
CA ARG A 256 17.37 9.46 0.63
C ARG A 256 18.76 9.67 1.21
N PRO A 257 19.63 8.65 1.32
CA PRO A 257 20.97 8.83 1.89
C PRO A 257 21.86 9.80 1.09
N ARG A 258 21.50 10.08 -0.18
CA ARG A 258 22.24 10.95 -1.10
C ARG A 258 21.51 12.24 -1.43
N ALA A 259 20.34 12.50 -0.84
CA ALA A 259 19.45 13.60 -1.27
C ALA A 259 20.11 14.99 -1.14
N LEU A 260 21.00 15.14 -0.14
CA LEU A 260 21.77 16.36 0.13
C LEU A 260 23.25 16.25 -0.28
N GLY A 261 23.63 15.15 -0.94
CA GLY A 261 25.00 14.87 -1.37
C GLY A 261 25.38 15.52 -2.71
N ASN A 262 26.54 15.14 -3.25
CA ASN A 262 26.96 15.57 -4.58
C ASN A 262 26.39 14.64 -5.64
N PHE A 263 26.27 15.14 -6.87
CA PHE A 263 25.71 14.37 -7.98
C PHE A 263 26.58 13.16 -8.40
N GLU A 264 27.88 13.17 -8.11
CA GLU A 264 28.82 12.10 -8.46
C GLU A 264 28.80 10.90 -7.49
N ASP A 265 28.12 11.04 -6.34
CA ASP A 265 28.03 10.04 -5.24
C ASP A 265 26.80 9.11 -5.35
#